data_AF-A0A1G8U858-F1
#
_entry.id   AF-A0A1G8U858-F1
#
_cell.length_a   1.000
_cell.length_b   1.000
_cell.length_c   1.000
_cell.angle_alpha   90.00
_cell.angle_beta   90.00
_cell.angle_gamma   90.00
#
_symmetry.space_group_name_H-M   'P 1'
#
loop_
_entity.id
_entity.type
_entity.pdbx_description
1 polymer ?
#
loop_
_entity_poly.entity_id
_entity_poly.type
_entity_poly.pdbx_seq_one_letter_code
_entity_poly.pdbx_strand_id
1 'polypeptide(L)'
;MPGTLKAAQFIITLEVVLGLVGLAVTMAGFFFAFDWGILPALIHAAGSTALFGWLLGRWSSRRVYVRWAIIAAHLLVIGATVLDLALFSTVTWQAMVGQHILTWAVIILLLLPSAGRWFSGPAS
;
A
#
# COMPACT_ATOMS: atom_id res chain seq x y z
N MET A 1 20.29 -0.05 -8.39
CA MET A 1 18.99 -0.66 -8.03
C MET A 1 18.39 -1.30 -9.28
N PRO A 2 18.01 -2.60 -9.24
CA PRO A 2 17.40 -3.33 -10.36
C PRO A 2 16.16 -2.63 -10.93
N GLY A 3 15.87 -2.79 -12.22
CA GLY A 3 14.72 -2.17 -12.89
C GLY A 3 13.37 -2.54 -12.26
N THR A 4 13.19 -3.80 -11.88
CA THR A 4 11.97 -4.30 -11.20
C THR A 4 11.72 -3.60 -9.86
N LEU A 5 12.79 -3.29 -9.14
CA LEU A 5 12.74 -2.57 -7.87
C LEU A 5 12.41 -1.09 -8.08
N LYS A 6 12.94 -0.47 -9.14
CA LYS A 6 12.58 0.91 -9.50
C LYS A 6 11.10 1.01 -9.86
N ALA A 7 10.58 0.02 -10.60
CA ALA A 7 9.16 -0.07 -10.91
C ALA A 7 8.31 -0.20 -9.64
N ALA A 8 8.67 -1.10 -8.71
CA ALA A 8 7.97 -1.24 -7.43
C ALA A 8 8.00 0.07 -6.62
N GLN A 9 9.16 0.73 -6.52
CA GLN A 9 9.29 2.01 -5.83
C GLN A 9 8.44 3.10 -6.48
N PHE A 10 8.38 3.15 -7.82
CA PHE A 10 7.56 4.08 -8.56
C PHE A 10 6.06 3.85 -8.31
N ILE A 11 5.60 2.59 -8.34
CA ILE A 11 4.20 2.24 -8.05
C ILE A 11 3.83 2.67 -6.64
N ILE A 12 4.65 2.36 -5.62
CA ILE A 12 4.39 2.78 -4.23
C ILE A 12 4.36 4.30 -4.11
N THR A 13 5.24 5.01 -4.83
CA THR A 13 5.24 6.48 -4.83
C THR A 13 3.93 7.02 -5.40
N LEU A 14 3.44 6.43 -6.49
CA LEU A 14 2.14 6.78 -7.08
C LEU A 14 0.99 6.49 -6.11
N GLU A 15 1.00 5.33 -5.44
CA GLU A 15 0.01 4.97 -4.41
C GLU A 15 0.01 5.98 -3.26
N VAL A 16 1.17 6.45 -2.79
CA VAL A 16 1.28 7.48 -1.75
C VAL A 16 0.71 8.81 -2.24
N VAL A 17 1.04 9.25 -3.46
CA VAL A 17 0.52 10.50 -4.01
C VAL A 17 -1.00 10.45 -4.17
N LEU A 18 -1.53 9.35 -4.74
CA LEU A 18 -2.97 9.15 -4.86
C LEU A 18 -3.65 9.03 -3.49
N GLY A 19 -2.99 8.38 -2.52
CA GLY A 19 -3.44 8.28 -1.13
C GLY A 19 -3.52 9.64 -0.44
N LEU A 20 -2.56 10.54 -0.68
CA LEU A 20 -2.59 11.92 -0.19
C LEU A 20 -3.76 12.71 -0.80
N VAL A 21 -4.02 12.54 -2.11
CA VAL A 21 -5.18 13.16 -2.78
C VAL A 21 -6.49 12.62 -2.20
N GLY A 22 -6.61 11.29 -2.07
CA GLY A 22 -7.77 10.65 -1.47
C GLY A 22 -7.99 11.09 -0.02
N LEU A 23 -6.93 11.20 0.78
CA LEU A 23 -7.00 11.72 2.13
C LEU A 23 -7.52 13.16 2.17
N ALA A 24 -7.03 14.03 1.28
CA ALA A 24 -7.51 15.41 1.21
C ALA A 24 -9.01 15.47 0.88
N VAL A 25 -9.48 14.64 -0.06
CA VAL A 25 -10.91 14.52 -0.41
C VAL A 25 -11.73 14.00 0.76
N THR A 26 -11.32 12.91 1.40
CA THR A 26 -12.02 12.32 2.55
C THR A 26 -12.06 13.29 3.73
N MET A 27 -10.97 14.03 3.97
CA MET A 27 -10.89 15.05 5.01
C MET A 27 -11.82 16.23 4.72
N ALA A 28 -11.87 16.69 3.47
CA ALA A 28 -12.83 17.72 3.05
C ALA A 28 -14.28 17.25 3.25
N GLY A 29 -14.59 16.00 2.87
CA GLY A 29 -15.91 15.39 3.10
C GLY A 29 -16.28 15.31 4.58
N PHE A 30 -15.34 14.88 5.44
CA PHE A 30 -15.54 14.83 6.88
C PHE A 30 -15.85 16.20 7.47
N PHE A 31 -15.04 17.24 7.17
CA PHE A 31 -15.28 18.57 7.73
C PHE A 31 -16.50 19.28 7.12
N PHE A 32 -16.90 18.90 5.91
CA PHE A 32 -18.12 19.43 5.28
C PHE A 32 -19.39 18.83 5.89
N ALA A 33 -19.45 17.52 6.08
CA ALA A 33 -20.64 16.82 6.58
C ALA A 33 -20.66 16.61 8.11
N PHE A 34 -19.50 16.68 8.77
CA PHE A 34 -19.30 16.31 10.18
C PHE A 34 -19.84 14.91 10.53
N ASP A 35 -19.81 14.00 9.56
CA ASP A 35 -20.28 12.64 9.71
C ASP A 35 -19.19 11.74 10.30
N TRP A 36 -19.41 11.30 11.54
CA TRP A 36 -18.52 10.36 12.24
C TRP A 36 -18.42 8.99 11.57
N GLY A 37 -19.39 8.63 10.70
CA GLY A 37 -19.32 7.43 9.87
C GLY A 37 -18.16 7.43 8.88
N ILE A 38 -17.61 8.60 8.54
CA ILE A 38 -16.45 8.75 7.64
C ILE A 38 -15.12 8.53 8.38
N LEU A 39 -15.13 8.60 9.71
CA LEU A 39 -13.90 8.52 10.53
C LEU A 39 -13.07 7.25 10.26
N PRO A 40 -13.65 6.03 10.15
CA PRO A 40 -12.88 4.83 9.81
C PRO A 40 -12.18 4.93 8.45
N ALA A 41 -12.86 5.48 7.44
CA ALA A 41 -12.28 5.69 6.12
C ALA A 41 -11.14 6.72 6.15
N LEU A 42 -11.29 7.78 6.95
CA LEU A 42 -10.24 8.79 7.17
C LEU A 42 -9.01 8.17 7.84
N ILE A 43 -9.20 7.38 8.91
CA ILE A 43 -8.12 6.69 9.61
C ILE A 43 -7.42 5.70 8.67
N HIS A 44 -8.19 4.96 7.87
CA HIS A 44 -7.63 4.04 6.88
C HIS A 44 -6.79 4.78 5.82
N ALA A 45 -7.34 5.84 5.23
CA ALA A 45 -6.64 6.64 4.22
C ALA A 45 -5.37 7.30 4.77
N ALA A 46 -5.46 7.91 5.96
CA ALA A 46 -4.31 8.56 6.61
C ALA A 46 -3.25 7.53 7.02
N GLY A 47 -3.67 6.45 7.68
CA GLY A 47 -2.79 5.40 8.18
C GLY A 47 -2.05 4.67 7.07
N SER A 48 -2.75 4.26 6.01
CA SER A 48 -2.14 3.59 4.86
C SER A 48 -1.16 4.50 4.13
N THR A 49 -1.56 5.74 3.83
CA THR A 49 -0.70 6.73 3.14
C THR A 49 0.56 7.05 3.95
N ALA A 50 0.40 7.28 5.26
CA ALA A 50 1.53 7.54 6.15
C ALA A 50 2.46 6.33 6.26
N LEU A 51 1.90 5.13 6.37
CA LEU A 51 2.68 3.88 6.44
C LEU A 51 3.49 3.67 5.16
N PHE A 52 2.88 3.79 3.98
CA PHE A 52 3.58 3.62 2.71
C PHE A 52 4.63 4.72 2.48
N GLY A 53 4.30 5.98 2.79
CA GLY A 53 5.26 7.09 2.72
C GLY A 53 6.46 6.88 3.64
N TRP A 54 6.22 6.39 4.87
CA TRP A 54 7.29 6.06 5.82
C TRP A 54 8.15 4.89 5.34
N LEU A 55 7.54 3.82 4.85
CA LEU A 55 8.27 2.66 4.29
C LEU A 55 9.08 3.04 3.05
N LEU A 56 8.56 3.95 2.22
CA LEU A 56 9.29 4.51 1.08
C LEU A 56 10.51 5.31 1.55
N GLY A 57 10.39 6.09 2.62
CA GLY A 57 11.53 6.78 3.25
C GLY A 57 12.59 5.81 3.81
N ARG A 58 12.18 4.59 4.21
CA ARG A 58 13.08 3.53 4.69
C ARG A 58 13.64 2.65 3.58
N TRP A 59 13.21 2.84 2.34
CA TRP A 59 13.62 2.04 1.20
C TRP A 59 15.14 1.99 1.04
N SER A 60 15.82 3.14 1.14
CA SER A 60 17.28 3.27 1.04
C SER A 60 18.06 2.48 2.09
N SER A 61 17.42 2.10 3.20
CA SER A 61 18.07 1.32 4.26
C SER A 61 18.44 -0.10 3.81
N ARG A 62 17.85 -0.61 2.72
CA ARG A 62 18.14 -1.93 2.13
C ARG A 62 18.05 -3.09 3.14
N ARG A 63 17.29 -2.94 4.22
CA ARG A 63 17.12 -3.97 5.25
C ARG A 63 16.07 -4.99 4.82
N VAL A 64 16.33 -6.28 5.07
CA VAL A 64 15.40 -7.39 4.77
C VAL A 64 14.02 -7.15 5.37
N TYR A 65 13.94 -6.58 6.58
CA TYR A 65 12.68 -6.30 7.26
C TYR A 65 11.83 -5.25 6.52
N VAL A 66 12.44 -4.29 5.79
CA VAL A 66 11.71 -3.28 5.03
C VAL A 66 10.96 -3.91 3.86
N ARG A 67 11.59 -4.88 3.17
CA ARG A 67 10.94 -5.66 2.11
C ARG A 67 9.67 -6.35 2.61
N TRP A 68 9.79 -7.07 3.71
CA TRP A 68 8.67 -7.82 4.29
C TRP A 68 7.61 -6.91 4.90
N ALA A 69 7.99 -5.78 5.50
CA ALA A 69 7.05 -4.79 6.00
C ALA A 69 6.19 -4.20 4.87
N ILE A 70 6.78 -3.93 3.70
CA ILE A 70 6.03 -3.44 2.54
C ILE A 70 5.06 -4.49 2.03
N ILE A 71 5.50 -5.75 1.90
CA ILE A 71 4.62 -6.86 1.49
C ILE A 71 3.46 -7.02 2.48
N ALA A 72 3.74 -7.00 3.79
CA ALA A 72 2.74 -7.13 4.83
C ALA A 72 1.73 -5.97 4.81
N ALA A 73 2.19 -4.73 4.60
CA ALA A 73 1.32 -3.56 4.48
C ALA A 73 0.37 -3.67 3.28
N HIS A 74 0.87 -4.13 2.13
CA HIS A 74 0.05 -4.36 0.94
C HIS A 74 -1.00 -5.47 1.17
N LEU A 75 -0.59 -6.58 1.81
CA LEU A 75 -1.50 -7.66 2.16
C LEU A 75 -2.59 -7.21 3.16
N LEU A 76 -2.27 -6.31 4.08
CA LEU A 76 -3.23 -5.77 5.03
C LEU A 76 -4.29 -4.90 4.36
N VAL A 77 -3.92 -4.10 3.36
CA VAL A 77 -4.87 -3.31 2.56
C VAL A 77 -5.82 -4.21 1.76
N ILE A 78 -5.28 -5.24 1.11
CA ILE A 78 -6.09 -6.23 0.39
C ILE A 78 -6.99 -6.97 1.39
N GLY A 79 -6.46 -7.41 2.53
CA GLY A 79 -7.20 -8.13 3.56
C GLY A 79 -8.37 -7.33 4.12
N ALA A 80 -8.18 -6.04 4.38
CA ALA A 80 -9.27 -5.15 4.81
C ALA A 80 -10.39 -5.07 3.77
N THR A 81 -10.02 -4.94 2.49
CA THR A 81 -11.00 -4.86 1.38
C THR A 81 -11.73 -6.18 1.18
N VAL A 82 -11.01 -7.30 1.24
CA VAL A 82 -11.61 -8.64 1.12
C VAL A 82 -12.55 -8.93 2.29
N LEU A 83 -12.20 -8.52 3.51
CA LEU A 83 -13.05 -8.68 4.68
C LEU A 83 -14.35 -7.88 4.51
N ASP A 84 -14.27 -6.64 4.06
CA ASP A 84 -15.44 -5.80 3.76
C ASP A 84 -16.36 -6.46 2.72
N LEU A 85 -15.80 -6.86 1.58
CA LEU A 85 -16.54 -7.55 0.52
C LEU A 85 -17.18 -8.86 1.00
N ALA A 86 -16.50 -9.60 1.89
CA ALA A 86 -17.01 -10.84 2.46
C ALA A 86 -18.20 -10.58 3.40
N LEU A 87 -18.12 -9.55 4.24
CA LEU A 87 -19.21 -9.15 5.14
C LEU A 87 -20.46 -8.74 4.37
N PHE A 88 -20.30 -8.10 3.21
CA PHE A 88 -21.40 -7.70 2.34
C PHE A 88 -21.75 -8.71 1.22
N SER A 89 -21.13 -9.90 1.22
CA SER A 89 -21.36 -10.95 0.19
C SER A 89 -21.16 -10.47 -1.26
N THR A 90 -20.22 -9.55 -1.49
CA THR A 90 -19.92 -8.95 -2.81
C THR A 90 -18.55 -9.37 -3.35
N VAL A 91 -17.96 -10.43 -2.80
CA VAL A 91 -16.65 -10.94 -3.22
C VAL A 91 -16.69 -11.40 -4.67
N THR A 92 -16.00 -10.67 -5.54
CA THR A 92 -15.80 -11.04 -6.94
C THR A 92 -14.31 -11.02 -7.27
N TRP A 93 -13.90 -11.77 -8.29
CA TRP A 93 -12.51 -11.80 -8.74
C TRP A 93 -12.01 -10.42 -9.19
N GLN A 94 -12.90 -9.63 -9.81
CA GLN A 94 -12.60 -8.28 -10.22
C GLN A 94 -12.37 -7.34 -9.02
N ALA A 95 -13.14 -7.50 -7.94
CA ALA A 95 -12.92 -6.72 -6.72
C ALA A 95 -11.64 -7.14 -5.99
N MET A 96 -11.33 -8.44 -5.91
CA MET A 96 -10.12 -8.93 -5.24
C MET A 96 -8.82 -8.65 -5.99
N VAL A 97 -8.82 -8.83 -7.32
CA VAL A 97 -7.60 -8.79 -8.14
C VAL A 97 -7.54 -7.52 -8.97
N GLY A 98 -8.64 -7.14 -9.62
CA GLY A 98 -8.67 -6.00 -10.52
C GLY A 98 -8.47 -4.67 -9.81
N GLN A 99 -9.17 -4.43 -8.71
CA GLN A 99 -9.05 -3.18 -7.94
C GLN A 99 -7.69 -3.03 -7.23
N HIS A 100 -6.99 -4.14 -6.99
CA HIS A 100 -5.70 -4.18 -6.30
C HIS A 100 -4.53 -4.54 -7.23
N ILE A 101 -4.67 -4.34 -8.54
CA ILE A 101 -3.68 -4.79 -9.51
C ILE A 101 -2.29 -4.17 -9.28
N LEU A 102 -2.24 -2.90 -8.88
CA LEU A 102 -0.98 -2.22 -8.53
C LEU A 102 -0.36 -2.82 -7.27
N THR A 103 -1.19 -3.06 -6.27
CA THR A 103 -0.80 -3.66 -5.00
C THR A 103 -0.22 -5.07 -5.20
N TRP A 104 -0.87 -5.87 -6.04
CA TRP A 104 -0.38 -7.19 -6.46
C TRP A 104 0.93 -7.10 -7.25
N ALA A 105 1.04 -6.15 -8.18
CA ALA A 105 2.27 -5.93 -8.94
C ALA A 105 3.46 -5.62 -8.02
N VAL A 106 3.29 -4.77 -7.00
CA VAL A 106 4.34 -4.48 -6.02
C VAL A 106 4.75 -5.73 -5.25
N ILE A 107 3.78 -6.51 -4.75
CA ILE A 107 4.05 -7.77 -4.04
C ILE A 107 4.89 -8.70 -4.93
N ILE A 108 4.46 -8.95 -6.17
CA ILE A 108 5.15 -9.83 -7.10
C ILE A 108 6.57 -9.34 -7.38
N LEU A 109 6.75 -8.05 -7.67
CA LEU A 109 8.06 -7.44 -7.91
C LEU A 109 8.99 -7.56 -6.70
N LEU A 110 8.44 -7.47 -5.49
CA LEU A 110 9.19 -7.63 -4.25
C LEU A 110 9.46 -9.10 -3.90
N LEU A 111 8.70 -10.05 -4.41
CA LEU A 111 8.98 -11.48 -4.24
C LEU A 111 10.12 -11.97 -5.14
N LEU A 112 10.44 -11.24 -6.21
CA LEU A 112 11.51 -11.62 -7.14
C LEU A 112 12.88 -11.76 -6.44
N PRO A 113 13.75 -12.68 -6.92
CA PRO A 113 15.10 -12.86 -6.38
C PRO A 113 15.97 -11.59 -6.45
N SER A 114 15.72 -10.72 -7.44
CA SER A 114 16.41 -9.43 -7.58
C SER A 114 16.12 -8.48 -6.41
N ALA A 115 14.88 -8.49 -5.90
CA ALA A 115 14.49 -7.74 -4.71
C ALA A 115 15.17 -8.32 -3.46
N GLY A 116 15.16 -9.66 -3.32
CA GLY A 116 15.87 -10.35 -2.24
C GLY A 116 17.34 -9.96 -2.16
N ARG A 117 18.08 -10.05 -3.27
CA ARG A 117 19.50 -9.68 -3.31
C ARG A 117 19.76 -8.22 -2.94
N TRP A 118 18.85 -7.31 -3.29
CA TRP A 118 19.03 -5.89 -3.00
C TRP A 118 18.82 -5.56 -1.52
N PHE A 119 17.77 -6.13 -0.90
CA PHE A 119 17.41 -5.97 0.52
C PHE A 119 18.19 -6.90 1.48
N SER A 120 18.95 -7.87 0.96
CA SER A 120 19.88 -8.70 1.73
C SER A 120 21.35 -8.29 1.54
N GLY A 121 21.61 -7.23 0.78
CA GLY A 121 22.97 -6.74 0.55
C GLY A 121 23.61 -6.19 1.83
N PRO A 122 24.94 -6.21 1.95
CA PRO A 122 25.62 -5.76 3.15
C PRO A 122 25.23 -4.32 3.46
N ALA A 123 24.76 -4.09 4.69
CA ALA A 123 24.67 -2.76 5.26
C ALA A 123 26.11 -2.24 5.35
N SER A 124 26.50 -1.37 4.41
CA SER A 124 27.65 -0.50 4.55
C SER A 124 27.37 0.52 5.63
#